data_AF-A0A023FU11-F1
#
_entry.id   AF-A0A023FU11-F1
#
_cell.length_a   1.000
_cell.length_b   1.000
_cell.length_c   1.000
_cell.angle_alpha   90.00
_cell.angle_beta   90.00
_cell.angle_gamma   90.00
#
_symmetry.space_group_name_H-M   'P 1'
#
loop_
_entity.id
_entity.type
_entity.pdbx_description
1 polymer ?
#
loop_
_entity_poly.entity_id
_entity_poly.type
_entity_poly.pdbx_seq_one_letter_code
_entity_poly.pdbx_strand_id
1 'polypeptide(L)'
;MSLLHTFLVCLFAFAVALAEPKEGTETNDDIHKFLNANDKIWVYNTSEENEKDITCRYDVRVTITQKGISFHRYNNTSTPELLKGEFLNWNDPKSNTYDAMYVTDAANNSVTDEVIEYVSSDNSCAVVSVSLMRTAHTETLREIRVPENALENEPEEGCKKKFEEILRLANKTARSHYSPSCKNKSTSTLLTQ
;
A
#
# COMPACT_ATOMS: atom_id res chain seq x y z
N MET A 1 -67.09 11.16 -48.25
CA MET A 1 -66.48 12.42 -47.79
C MET A 1 -66.12 12.23 -46.33
N SER A 2 -64.85 12.49 -45.99
CA SER A 2 -64.42 12.90 -44.63
C SER A 2 -64.43 11.78 -43.56
N LEU A 3 -63.41 11.52 -42.74
CA LEU A 3 -62.13 12.20 -42.51
C LEU A 3 -61.22 11.19 -41.80
N LEU A 4 -59.98 11.17 -42.27
CA LEU A 4 -58.80 10.56 -41.69
C LEU A 4 -58.66 10.94 -40.19
N HIS A 5 -58.47 9.97 -39.29
CA HIS A 5 -57.89 10.23 -37.97
C HIS A 5 -56.62 9.40 -37.82
N THR A 6 -55.52 10.13 -37.89
CA THR A 6 -54.12 9.75 -37.78
C THR A 6 -53.83 9.01 -36.47
N PHE A 7 -53.43 7.74 -36.57
CA PHE A 7 -52.72 7.06 -35.49
C PHE A 7 -51.26 7.56 -35.47
N LEU A 8 -50.93 8.41 -34.51
CA LEU A 8 -49.58 8.85 -34.23
C LEU A 8 -48.83 7.68 -33.54
N VAL A 9 -48.11 6.88 -34.32
CA VAL A 9 -47.22 5.84 -33.77
C VAL A 9 -45.92 6.52 -33.34
N CYS A 10 -45.79 6.82 -32.05
CA CYS A 10 -44.52 7.26 -31.47
C CYS A 10 -43.53 6.08 -31.43
N LEU A 11 -42.72 5.96 -32.48
CA LEU A 11 -41.50 5.16 -32.47
C LEU A 11 -40.48 5.85 -31.56
N PHE A 12 -40.49 5.52 -30.27
CA PHE A 12 -39.36 5.79 -29.40
C PHE A 12 -38.23 4.82 -29.78
N ALA A 13 -37.31 5.28 -30.62
CA ALA A 13 -36.03 4.61 -30.80
C ALA A 13 -35.26 4.73 -29.48
N PHE A 14 -35.29 3.68 -28.66
CA PHE A 14 -34.33 3.51 -27.57
C PHE A 14 -32.97 3.27 -28.21
N ALA A 15 -32.20 4.35 -28.40
CA ALA A 15 -30.78 4.26 -28.60
C ALA A 15 -30.17 3.74 -27.30
N VAL A 16 -30.01 2.43 -27.18
CA VAL A 16 -29.17 1.83 -26.15
C VAL A 16 -27.75 2.23 -26.52
N ALA A 17 -27.25 3.30 -25.90
CA ALA A 17 -25.83 3.56 -25.88
C ALA A 17 -25.18 2.35 -25.21
N LEU A 18 -24.54 1.49 -26.01
CA LEU A 18 -23.53 0.58 -25.47
C LEU A 18 -22.47 1.49 -24.86
N ALA A 19 -22.55 1.69 -23.55
CA ALA A 19 -21.40 2.09 -22.78
C ALA A 19 -20.40 0.95 -22.94
N GLU A 20 -19.34 1.19 -23.72
CA GLU A 20 -18.20 0.30 -23.73
C GLU A 20 -17.76 0.09 -22.28
N PRO A 21 -17.56 -1.16 -21.84
CA PRO A 21 -16.96 -1.38 -20.53
C PRO A 21 -15.63 -0.63 -20.54
N LYS A 22 -15.49 0.36 -19.65
CA LYS A 22 -14.19 0.93 -19.35
C LYS A 22 -13.29 -0.26 -19.06
N GLU A 23 -12.32 -0.52 -19.93
CA GLU A 23 -11.22 -1.41 -19.62
C GLU A 23 -10.74 -1.00 -18.24
N GLY A 24 -10.82 -1.95 -17.30
CA GLY A 24 -10.26 -1.77 -15.98
C GLY A 24 -8.80 -1.38 -16.20
N THR A 25 -8.44 -0.20 -15.71
CA THR A 25 -7.02 0.15 -15.60
C THR A 25 -6.41 -0.95 -14.75
N GLU A 26 -5.55 -1.79 -15.34
CA GLU A 26 -4.77 -2.75 -14.57
C GLU A 26 -4.08 -1.97 -13.45
N THR A 27 -4.56 -2.13 -12.22
CA THR A 27 -3.91 -1.51 -11.08
C THR A 27 -2.61 -2.27 -10.87
N ASN A 28 -1.49 -1.55 -10.77
CA ASN A 28 -0.17 -2.13 -10.53
C ASN A 28 -0.01 -2.50 -9.04
N ASP A 29 -1.02 -3.15 -8.46
CA ASP A 29 -1.10 -3.49 -7.03
C ASP A 29 -0.26 -4.76 -6.69
N ASP A 30 0.84 -4.93 -7.42
CA ASP A 30 1.73 -6.07 -7.26
C ASP A 30 2.80 -5.76 -6.21
N ILE A 31 2.58 -6.27 -4.99
CA ILE A 31 3.48 -6.07 -3.85
C ILE A 31 4.88 -6.60 -4.15
N HIS A 32 4.98 -7.72 -4.88
CA HIS A 32 6.28 -8.28 -5.26
C HIS A 32 7.01 -7.30 -6.18
N LYS A 33 6.37 -6.74 -7.21
CA LYS A 33 7.01 -5.76 -8.11
C LYS A 33 7.47 -4.52 -7.34
N PHE A 34 6.62 -3.95 -6.49
CA PHE A 34 6.96 -2.76 -5.69
C PHE A 34 8.16 -3.02 -4.77
N LEU A 35 8.16 -4.14 -4.04
CA LEU A 35 9.27 -4.52 -3.15
C LEU A 35 10.51 -4.98 -3.92
N ASN A 36 10.36 -5.53 -5.13
CA ASN A 36 11.48 -5.95 -5.98
C ASN A 36 12.22 -4.79 -6.64
N ALA A 37 11.53 -3.67 -6.89
CA ALA A 37 12.16 -2.48 -7.48
C ALA A 37 12.96 -1.64 -6.46
N ASN A 38 12.73 -1.84 -5.16
CA ASN A 38 13.18 -0.91 -4.13
C ASN A 38 13.89 -1.63 -2.96
N ASP A 39 15.17 -1.30 -2.72
CA ASP A 39 15.96 -1.93 -1.66
C ASP A 39 15.64 -1.38 -0.26
N LYS A 40 15.32 -0.09 -0.16
CA LYS A 40 15.05 0.59 1.10
C LYS A 40 13.78 1.42 0.98
N ILE A 41 12.82 1.12 1.86
CA ILE A 41 11.47 1.68 1.81
C ILE A 41 11.14 2.27 3.17
N TRP A 42 10.73 3.53 3.18
CA TRP A 42 10.39 4.27 4.38
C TRP A 42 8.89 4.31 4.60
N VAL A 43 8.47 4.25 5.86
CA VAL A 43 7.11 4.65 6.23
C VAL A 43 7.10 6.17 6.29
N TYR A 44 6.49 6.79 5.28
CA TYR A 44 6.43 8.24 5.15
C TYR A 44 5.36 8.82 6.09
N ASN A 45 4.13 8.34 5.93
CA ASN A 45 2.99 8.64 6.80
C ASN A 45 2.37 7.36 7.31
N THR A 46 1.74 7.43 8.49
CA THR A 46 1.01 6.33 9.10
C THR A 46 -0.23 6.80 9.85
N SER A 47 -1.14 5.88 10.15
CA SER A 47 -2.26 6.07 11.08
C SER A 47 -1.97 5.57 12.49
N GLU A 48 -0.71 5.18 12.79
CA GLU A 48 -0.31 4.69 14.11
C GLU A 48 -0.48 5.78 15.16
N GLU A 49 -1.18 5.43 16.24
CA GLU A 49 -1.23 6.25 17.44
C GLU A 49 0.11 6.14 18.17
N ASN A 50 0.83 7.25 18.20
CA ASN A 50 2.22 7.28 18.63
C ASN A 50 2.37 7.36 20.16
N GLU A 51 1.94 6.32 20.86
CA GLU A 51 2.13 6.22 22.32
C GLU A 51 3.60 6.03 22.71
N LYS A 52 4.46 5.63 21.76
CA LYS A 52 5.84 5.18 22.02
C LYS A 52 6.92 6.00 21.31
N ASP A 53 6.58 7.15 20.71
CA ASP A 53 7.52 8.00 19.97
C ASP A 53 8.31 7.28 18.86
N ILE A 54 7.67 6.31 18.22
CA ILE A 54 8.20 5.59 17.08
C ILE A 54 8.14 6.51 15.86
N THR A 55 9.27 6.66 15.19
CA THR A 55 9.47 7.45 13.96
C THR A 55 10.64 6.83 13.17
N CYS A 56 10.92 7.38 11.99
CA CYS A 56 12.01 6.94 11.12
C CYS A 56 11.97 5.42 10.86
N ARG A 57 10.77 4.88 10.65
CA ARG A 57 10.57 3.45 10.35
C ARG A 57 10.90 3.19 8.89
N TYR A 58 11.73 2.19 8.63
CA TYR A 58 12.06 1.76 7.27
C TYR A 58 12.44 0.28 7.23
N ASP A 59 12.25 -0.30 6.06
CA ASP A 59 12.62 -1.67 5.75
C ASP A 59 13.79 -1.67 4.76
N VAL A 60 14.77 -2.55 4.98
CA VAL A 60 15.89 -2.81 4.07
C VAL A 60 15.82 -4.26 3.62
N ARG A 61 15.63 -4.47 2.33
CA ARG A 61 15.56 -5.78 1.72
C ARG A 61 16.89 -6.52 1.86
N VAL A 62 16.81 -7.80 2.23
CA VAL A 62 17.94 -8.73 2.27
C VAL A 62 17.88 -9.66 1.05
N THR A 63 16.76 -10.35 0.84
CA THR A 63 16.50 -11.16 -0.35
C THR A 63 15.05 -11.10 -0.77
N ILE A 64 14.77 -11.30 -2.04
CA ILE A 64 13.40 -11.45 -2.56
C ILE A 64 13.38 -12.55 -3.61
N THR A 65 12.30 -13.31 -3.62
CA THR A 65 12.00 -14.37 -4.57
C THR A 65 10.56 -14.23 -5.02
N GLN A 66 10.13 -15.01 -6.01
CA GLN A 66 8.74 -15.02 -6.44
C GLN A 66 7.74 -15.31 -5.31
N LYS A 67 8.13 -16.03 -4.25
CA LYS A 67 7.20 -16.48 -3.20
C LYS A 67 7.28 -15.67 -1.91
N GLY A 68 8.31 -14.83 -1.76
CA GLY A 68 8.51 -14.12 -0.50
C GLY A 68 9.77 -13.28 -0.46
N ILE A 69 9.94 -12.60 0.65
CA ILE A 69 10.98 -11.62 0.93
C ILE A 69 11.58 -11.85 2.31
N SER A 70 12.85 -11.48 2.50
CA SER A 70 13.43 -11.24 3.82
C SER A 70 13.98 -9.82 3.89
N PHE A 71 13.81 -9.17 5.03
CA PHE A 71 14.19 -7.77 5.21
C PHE A 71 14.46 -7.45 6.68
N HIS A 72 15.26 -6.41 6.91
CA HIS A 72 15.44 -5.82 8.22
C HIS A 72 14.50 -4.63 8.38
N ARG A 73 13.73 -4.61 9.47
CA ARG A 73 12.88 -3.49 9.87
C ARG A 73 13.57 -2.66 10.95
N TYR A 74 13.71 -1.37 10.68
CA TYR A 74 14.36 -0.39 11.53
C TYR A 74 13.35 0.64 12.05
N ASN A 75 13.65 1.23 13.20
CA ASN A 75 12.99 2.43 13.70
C ASN A 75 13.97 3.21 14.61
N ASN A 76 13.52 4.31 15.21
CA ASN A 76 14.35 5.16 16.07
C ASN A 76 14.53 4.66 17.51
N THR A 77 13.78 3.66 17.98
CA THR A 77 13.75 3.24 19.40
C THR A 77 14.30 1.84 19.65
N SER A 78 14.36 1.00 18.62
CA SER A 78 14.59 -0.44 18.75
C SER A 78 15.76 -0.90 17.88
N THR A 79 16.36 -2.03 18.26
CA THR A 79 17.31 -2.73 17.39
C THR A 79 16.59 -3.25 16.14
N PRO A 80 17.28 -3.34 14.99
CA PRO A 80 16.67 -3.83 13.76
C PRO A 80 16.19 -5.28 13.92
N GLU A 81 14.99 -5.59 13.45
CA GLU A 81 14.42 -6.94 13.47
C GLU A 81 14.55 -7.59 12.09
N LEU A 82 15.03 -8.83 12.02
CA LEU A 82 15.00 -9.62 10.78
C LEU A 82 13.64 -10.28 10.61
N LEU A 83 12.96 -9.98 9.50
CA LEU A 83 11.62 -10.44 9.19
C LEU A 83 11.59 -11.20 7.86
N LYS A 84 10.59 -12.07 7.72
CA LYS A 84 10.29 -12.81 6.49
C LYS A 84 8.85 -12.54 6.08
N GLY A 85 8.62 -12.20 4.82
CA GLY A 85 7.30 -12.06 4.22
C GLY A 85 7.02 -13.20 3.23
N GLU A 86 5.84 -13.80 3.32
CA GLU A 86 5.33 -14.74 2.30
C GLU A 86 4.26 -14.03 1.47
N PHE A 87 4.42 -14.03 0.14
CA PHE A 87 3.48 -13.35 -0.76
C PHE A 87 2.22 -14.18 -0.99
N LEU A 88 1.07 -13.51 -1.00
CA LEU A 88 -0.24 -14.11 -1.19
C LEU A 88 -1.18 -13.17 -1.94
N ASN A 89 -2.26 -13.76 -2.45
CA ASN A 89 -3.36 -13.02 -3.06
C ASN A 89 -4.51 -12.95 -2.05
N TRP A 90 -4.67 -11.80 -1.41
CA TRP A 90 -5.67 -11.52 -0.40
C TRP A 90 -7.07 -11.41 -1.00
N ASN A 91 -7.24 -10.64 -2.07
CA ASN A 91 -8.57 -10.38 -2.65
C ASN A 91 -9.03 -11.45 -3.63
N ASP A 92 -8.11 -12.01 -4.42
CA ASP A 92 -8.41 -13.06 -5.41
C ASP A 92 -7.35 -14.17 -5.39
N PRO A 93 -7.63 -15.32 -4.76
CA PRO A 93 -6.72 -16.47 -4.73
C PRO A 93 -6.33 -17.03 -6.10
N LYS A 94 -7.05 -16.66 -7.17
CA LYS A 94 -6.74 -17.06 -8.56
C LYS A 94 -5.91 -16.04 -9.31
N SER A 95 -5.64 -14.88 -8.71
CA SER A 95 -4.83 -13.84 -9.32
C SER A 95 -3.37 -14.29 -9.44
N ASN A 96 -2.71 -13.85 -10.51
CA ASN A 96 -1.27 -14.05 -10.69
C ASN A 96 -0.45 -12.91 -10.06
N THR A 97 -1.09 -11.87 -9.54
CA THR A 97 -0.44 -10.71 -8.92
C THR A 97 -0.66 -10.71 -7.41
N TYR A 98 0.42 -10.81 -6.65
CA TYR A 98 0.36 -10.75 -5.19
C TYR A 98 0.01 -9.34 -4.74
N ASP A 99 -1.02 -9.20 -3.91
CA ASP A 99 -1.46 -7.92 -3.33
C ASP A 99 -1.17 -7.85 -1.82
N ALA A 100 -0.62 -8.91 -1.22
CA ALA A 100 -0.34 -8.95 0.21
C ALA A 100 0.88 -9.79 0.58
N MET A 101 1.36 -9.61 1.81
CA MET A 101 2.31 -10.50 2.46
C MET A 101 1.98 -10.79 3.92
N TYR A 102 2.20 -12.04 4.33
CA TYR A 102 2.20 -12.45 5.74
C TYR A 102 3.62 -12.36 6.28
N VAL A 103 3.81 -11.59 7.36
CA VAL A 103 5.14 -11.30 7.92
C VAL A 103 5.36 -12.06 9.23
N THR A 104 6.52 -12.72 9.32
CA THR A 104 6.98 -13.46 10.51
C THR A 104 8.38 -13.06 10.93
N ASP A 105 8.69 -13.31 12.20
CA ASP A 105 10.05 -13.14 12.74
C ASP A 105 10.94 -14.37 12.51
N ALA A 106 12.19 -14.30 12.97
CA ALA A 106 13.14 -15.40 12.86
C ALA A 106 12.70 -16.70 13.59
N ALA A 107 11.80 -16.60 14.57
CA ALA A 107 11.20 -17.73 15.29
C ALA A 107 9.86 -18.17 14.69
N ASN A 108 9.48 -17.62 13.52
CA ASN A 108 8.22 -17.86 12.80
C ASN A 108 6.96 -17.42 13.56
N ASN A 109 7.07 -16.49 14.51
CA ASN A 109 5.87 -15.89 15.11
C ASN A 109 5.30 -14.84 14.15
N SER A 110 3.97 -14.75 14.09
CA SER A 110 3.25 -13.73 13.32
C SER A 110 3.62 -12.33 13.80
N VAL A 111 3.92 -11.44 12.86
CA VAL A 111 4.24 -10.03 13.13
C VAL A 111 3.14 -9.13 12.57
N THR A 112 2.91 -9.21 11.26
CA THR A 112 1.92 -8.38 10.55
C THR A 112 1.35 -9.10 9.33
N ASP A 113 0.10 -8.77 8.99
CA ASP A 113 -0.41 -8.93 7.62
C ASP A 113 -0.31 -7.59 6.92
N GLU A 114 0.23 -7.56 5.70
CA GLU A 114 0.43 -6.32 4.95
C GLU A 114 -0.22 -6.43 3.58
N VAL A 115 -1.18 -5.54 3.28
CA VAL A 115 -1.98 -5.54 2.04
C VAL A 115 -1.75 -4.23 1.30
N ILE A 116 -1.43 -4.33 0.00
CA ILE A 116 -1.34 -3.19 -0.90
C ILE A 116 -2.75 -2.71 -1.26
N GLU A 117 -2.99 -1.43 -1.00
CA GLU A 117 -4.24 -0.75 -1.33
C GLU A 117 -4.13 0.08 -2.61
N TYR A 118 -2.90 0.46 -2.96
CA TYR A 118 -2.54 1.25 -4.15
C TYR A 118 -1.03 1.29 -4.32
N VAL A 119 -0.55 1.25 -5.57
CA VAL A 119 0.83 1.60 -5.95
C VAL A 119 0.79 2.67 -7.03
N SER A 120 1.63 3.69 -6.91
CA SER A 120 1.76 4.70 -7.95
C SER A 120 2.30 4.09 -9.26
N SER A 121 1.92 4.66 -10.40
CA SER A 121 2.32 4.12 -11.72
C SER A 121 3.83 4.03 -11.94
N ASP A 122 4.60 4.88 -11.27
CA ASP A 122 6.07 4.94 -11.31
C ASP A 122 6.74 4.16 -10.16
N ASN A 123 5.95 3.49 -9.30
CA ASN A 123 6.40 2.82 -8.07
C ASN A 123 7.11 3.74 -7.06
N SER A 124 6.92 5.06 -7.14
CA SER A 124 7.48 6.04 -6.19
C SER A 124 6.79 6.03 -4.82
N CYS A 125 5.60 5.44 -4.70
CA CYS A 125 4.96 5.19 -3.42
C CYS A 125 3.94 4.04 -3.48
N ALA A 126 3.61 3.52 -2.30
CA ALA A 126 2.52 2.57 -2.11
C ALA A 126 1.71 2.95 -0.87
N VAL A 127 0.41 2.64 -0.89
CA VAL A 127 -0.47 2.70 0.28
C VAL A 127 -0.68 1.28 0.78
N VAL A 128 -0.40 1.05 2.07
CA VAL A 128 -0.40 -0.28 2.68
C VAL A 128 -1.29 -0.31 3.91
N SER A 129 -2.16 -1.30 3.99
CA SER A 129 -2.87 -1.68 5.22
C SER A 129 -2.02 -2.69 6.00
N VAL A 130 -1.70 -2.39 7.26
CA VAL A 130 -0.83 -3.22 8.10
C VAL A 130 -1.59 -3.67 9.34
N SER A 131 -1.96 -4.95 9.41
CA SER A 131 -2.62 -5.53 10.58
C SER A 131 -1.58 -6.05 11.58
N LEU A 132 -1.58 -5.53 12.79
CA LEU A 132 -0.65 -5.91 13.86
C LEU A 132 -1.11 -7.22 14.50
N MET A 133 -0.27 -8.26 14.43
CA MET A 133 -0.58 -9.60 14.96
C MET A 133 -0.05 -9.83 16.38
N ARG A 134 0.85 -8.95 16.85
CA ARG A 134 1.48 -9.03 18.18
C ARG A 134 0.73 -8.23 19.26
N THR A 135 -0.39 -7.60 18.91
CA THR A 135 -1.22 -6.80 19.82
C THR A 135 -2.37 -7.64 20.38
N ALA A 136 -2.87 -7.29 21.59
CA ALA A 136 -3.99 -8.01 22.21
C ALA A 136 -5.28 -7.93 21.40
N HIS A 137 -5.43 -6.86 20.62
CA HIS A 137 -6.50 -6.67 19.65
C HIS A 137 -5.87 -6.42 18.28
N THR A 138 -6.43 -7.01 17.23
CA THR A 138 -6.00 -6.76 15.85
C THR A 138 -6.24 -5.30 15.52
N GLU A 139 -5.18 -4.52 15.44
CA GLU A 139 -5.22 -3.16 14.96
C GLU A 139 -4.71 -3.12 13.53
N THR A 140 -5.45 -2.48 12.63
CA THR A 140 -4.97 -2.21 11.27
C THR A 140 -4.53 -0.77 11.15
N LEU A 141 -3.24 -0.56 10.88
CA LEU A 141 -2.64 0.70 10.51
C LEU A 141 -2.80 0.96 9.01
N ARG A 142 -2.71 2.23 8.61
CA ARG A 142 -2.56 2.63 7.21
C ARG A 142 -1.23 3.33 7.06
N GLU A 143 -0.48 3.01 6.03
CA GLU A 143 0.84 3.59 5.78
C GLU A 143 0.95 4.08 4.33
N ILE A 144 1.63 5.22 4.14
CA ILE A 144 2.25 5.54 2.86
C ILE A 144 3.71 5.09 2.96
N ARG A 145 4.13 4.25 2.02
CA ARG A 145 5.51 3.77 1.90
C ARG A 145 6.20 4.40 0.69
N VAL A 146 7.41 4.90 0.90
CA VAL A 146 8.17 5.64 -0.12
C VAL A 146 9.59 5.08 -0.19
N PRO A 147 10.05 4.64 -1.38
CA PRO A 147 11.44 4.24 -1.60
C PRO A 147 12.43 5.37 -1.34
N GLU A 148 13.65 5.03 -0.90
CA GLU A 148 14.70 6.00 -0.56
C GLU A 148 15.00 7.03 -1.67
N ASN A 149 14.98 6.59 -2.93
CA ASN A 149 15.22 7.43 -4.12
C ASN A 149 14.05 8.36 -4.47
N ALA A 150 12.85 8.11 -3.93
CA ALA A 150 11.67 8.94 -4.16
C ALA A 150 11.44 9.98 -3.04
N LEU A 151 12.18 9.91 -1.93
CA LEU A 151 12.01 10.78 -0.76
C LEU A 151 12.34 12.26 -0.97
N GLU A 152 13.02 12.62 -2.05
CA GLU A 152 13.31 14.04 -2.36
C GLU A 152 12.05 14.81 -2.74
N ASN A 153 11.04 14.09 -3.23
CA ASN A 153 9.74 14.63 -3.58
C ASN A 153 8.70 14.18 -2.55
N GLU A 154 7.58 14.88 -2.49
CA GLU A 154 6.43 14.37 -1.75
C GLU A 154 5.88 13.11 -2.43
N PRO A 155 5.17 12.23 -1.68
CA PRO A 155 4.49 11.11 -2.27
C PRO A 155 3.59 11.53 -3.44
N GLU A 156 3.51 10.67 -4.45
CA GLU A 156 2.65 10.89 -5.61
C GLU A 156 1.18 11.11 -5.18
N GLU A 157 0.48 11.96 -5.93
CA GLU A 157 -0.84 12.48 -5.56
C GLU A 157 -1.90 11.37 -5.42
N GLY A 158 -1.82 10.31 -6.23
CA GLY A 158 -2.64 9.11 -6.11
C GLY A 158 -2.47 8.42 -4.76
N CYS A 159 -1.23 8.24 -4.27
CA CYS A 159 -1.00 7.68 -2.94
C CYS A 159 -1.60 8.56 -1.84
N LYS A 160 -1.43 9.88 -1.92
CA LYS A 160 -2.01 10.82 -0.94
C LYS A 160 -3.53 10.72 -0.90
N LYS A 161 -4.18 10.79 -2.07
CA LYS A 161 -5.64 10.69 -2.19
C LYS A 161 -6.18 9.37 -1.68
N LYS A 162 -5.56 8.25 -2.07
CA LYS A 162 -5.98 6.92 -1.60
C LYS A 162 -5.81 6.79 -0.09
N PHE A 163 -4.70 7.25 0.45
CA PHE A 163 -4.44 7.22 1.88
C PHE A 163 -5.47 8.05 2.66
N GLU A 164 -5.74 9.29 2.24
CA GLU A 164 -6.75 10.15 2.84
C GLU A 164 -8.16 9.55 2.76
N GLU A 165 -8.52 8.95 1.63
CA GLU A 165 -9.79 8.26 1.45
C GLU A 165 -9.96 7.14 2.48
N ILE A 166 -8.96 6.26 2.62
CA ILE A 166 -9.01 5.13 3.54
C ILE A 166 -9.04 5.61 5.00
N LEU A 167 -8.25 6.63 5.35
CA LEU A 167 -8.27 7.22 6.69
C LEU A 167 -9.64 7.78 7.06
N ARG A 168 -10.27 8.51 6.13
CA ARG A 168 -11.62 9.05 6.32
C ARG A 168 -12.65 7.95 6.56
N LEU A 169 -12.58 6.87 5.79
CA LEU A 169 -13.48 5.71 5.97
C LEU A 169 -13.24 4.99 7.31
N ALA A 170 -12.00 4.91 7.75
CA ALA A 170 -11.61 4.28 9.01
C ALA A 170 -11.74 5.21 10.24
N ASN A 171 -12.13 6.48 10.06
CA ASN A 171 -12.11 7.52 11.09
C ASN A 171 -10.76 7.61 11.83
N LYS A 172 -9.66 7.48 11.09
CA LYS A 172 -8.28 7.60 11.59
C LYS A 172 -7.66 8.92 11.12
N THR A 173 -6.59 9.34 11.80
CA THR A 173 -5.83 10.54 11.42
C THR A 173 -4.46 10.16 10.87
N ALA A 174 -3.93 11.00 9.98
CA ALA A 174 -2.59 10.85 9.44
C ALA A 174 -1.55 11.41 10.41
N ARG A 175 -0.40 10.76 10.48
CA ARG A 175 0.80 11.24 11.15
C ARG A 175 2.02 10.98 10.30
N SER A 176 2.95 11.92 10.31
CA SER A 176 4.23 11.74 9.64
C SER A 176 5.16 10.86 10.47
N HIS A 177 5.74 9.83 9.84
CA HIS A 177 6.77 8.97 10.42
C HIS A 177 8.16 9.26 9.85
N TYR A 178 8.22 9.87 8.67
CA TYR A 178 9.46 10.29 8.05
C TYR A 178 9.68 11.79 8.23
N SER A 179 10.93 12.17 8.41
CA SER A 179 11.40 13.53 8.20
C SER A 179 12.79 13.48 7.57
N PRO A 180 13.27 14.55 6.92
CA PRO A 180 14.63 14.58 6.36
C PRO A 180 15.73 14.23 7.39
N SER A 181 15.49 14.49 8.68
CA SER A 181 16.43 14.13 9.76
C SER A 181 16.64 12.62 9.93
N CYS A 182 15.71 11.78 9.44
CA CYS A 182 15.80 10.32 9.54
C CYS A 182 16.95 9.75 8.70
N LYS A 183 17.27 10.35 7.54
CA LYS A 183 18.37 9.88 6.68
C LYS A 183 19.71 9.97 7.43
N ASN A 184 19.95 11.07 8.12
CA ASN A 184 21.18 11.30 8.89
C ASN A 184 21.38 10.29 10.02
N LYS A 185 20.30 9.79 10.62
CA LYS A 185 20.36 8.74 11.65
C LYS A 185 20.65 7.36 11.06
N SER A 186 20.15 7.08 9.85
CA SER A 186 20.34 5.76 9.21
C SER A 186 21.79 5.50 8.76
N THR A 187 22.53 6.55 8.38
CA THR A 187 23.94 6.44 7.96
C THR A 187 24.87 6.11 9.13
N SER A 188 24.54 6.57 10.35
CA SER A 188 25.36 6.31 11.54
C SER A 188 25.34 4.84 11.97
N THR A 189 24.25 4.12 11.70
CA THR A 189 24.11 2.71 12.09
C THR A 189 24.89 1.76 11.18
N LEU A 190 25.10 2.14 9.91
CA LEU A 190 25.86 1.37 8.92
C LEU A 190 27.39 1.49 9.09
N LEU A 191 27.88 2.52 9.77
CA LEU A 191 29.33 2.76 9.99
C LEU A 191 29.87 2.09 11.27
N THR A 192 29.02 1.38 12.01
CA THR A 192 29.37 0.68 13.26
C THR A 192 29.28 -0.85 13.15
N GLN A 193 29.17 -1.40 11.94
CA GLN A 193 29.31 -2.84 11.67
C GLN A 193 30.60 -3.14 10.92
#